data_AF-A0A371LFT4-F1
#
_entry.id   AF-A0A371LFT4-F1
#
_cell.length_a   1.000
_cell.length_b   1.000
_cell.length_c   1.000
_cell.angle_alpha   90.00
_cell.angle_beta   90.00
_cell.angle_gamma   90.00
#
_symmetry.space_group_name_H-M   'P 1'
#
loop_
_entity.id
_entity.type
_entity.pdbx_description
1 polymer ?
#
loop_
_entity_poly.entity_id
_entity_poly.type
_entity_poly.pdbx_seq_one_letter_code
_entity_poly.pdbx_strand_id
1 'polypeptide(L)'
;MTPVYVADGLDLSMPTAIETVNAPHNADLLVLPADTTTDAEQAVEWLTDDRVLALLGETAETTWLSWVRSDAFRDAFNTQGYSESEPAPTLVVGAKIGLDTTTSRYSWGSEPSTRDVLEALDDSLVAIEKRTPTG
;
A
#
# COMPACT_ATOMS: atom_id res chain seq x y z
N MET A 1 -17.60 -1.34 3.69
CA MET A 1 -16.82 -2.42 3.07
C MET A 1 -15.82 -1.73 2.17
N THR A 2 -14.55 -2.09 2.28
CA THR A 2 -13.45 -1.47 1.53
C THR A 2 -13.24 -2.29 0.27
N PRO A 3 -13.60 -1.80 -0.94
CA PRO A 3 -13.35 -2.51 -2.18
C PRO A 3 -11.85 -2.64 -2.42
N VAL A 4 -11.40 -3.86 -2.74
CA VAL A 4 -10.00 -4.21 -2.90
C VAL A 4 -9.72 -4.59 -4.35
N TYR A 5 -8.72 -3.96 -4.95
CA TYR A 5 -8.15 -4.38 -6.22
C TYR A 5 -6.89 -5.20 -5.94
N VAL A 6 -6.76 -6.36 -6.59
CA VAL A 6 -5.55 -7.18 -6.56
C VAL A 6 -5.01 -7.24 -7.98
N ALA A 7 -3.79 -6.74 -8.17
CA ALA A 7 -3.14 -6.83 -9.47
C ALA A 7 -2.83 -8.28 -9.84
N ASP A 8 -2.93 -8.55 -11.15
CA ASP A 8 -2.47 -9.81 -11.73
C ASP A 8 -0.99 -10.04 -11.40
N GLY A 9 -0.65 -11.26 -10.99
CA GLY A 9 0.70 -11.64 -10.54
C GLY A 9 0.81 -11.88 -9.03
N LEU A 10 -0.22 -11.57 -8.25
CA LEU A 10 -0.29 -11.92 -6.83
C LEU A 10 -1.11 -13.20 -6.61
N ASP A 11 -0.50 -14.21 -6.00
CA ASP A 11 -1.18 -15.44 -5.53
C ASP A 11 -1.96 -15.17 -4.21
N LEU A 12 -2.88 -14.21 -4.25
CA LEU A 12 -3.76 -13.87 -3.12
C LEU A 12 -5.17 -14.38 -3.36
N SER A 13 -5.54 -15.42 -2.62
CA SER A 13 -6.93 -15.90 -2.55
C SER A 13 -7.77 -15.01 -1.64
N MET A 14 -8.45 -14.03 -2.24
CA MET A 14 -9.36 -13.14 -1.51
C MET A 14 -10.60 -13.88 -1.01
N PRO A 15 -10.92 -13.84 0.30
CA PRO A 15 -12.15 -14.43 0.83
C PRO A 15 -13.38 -13.72 0.27
N THR A 16 -14.49 -14.43 0.11
CA THR A 16 -15.76 -13.90 -0.42
C THR A 16 -16.38 -12.79 0.44
N ALA A 17 -15.88 -12.57 1.66
CA ALA A 17 -16.28 -11.47 2.52
C ALA A 17 -15.66 -10.12 2.11
N ILE A 18 -14.60 -10.14 1.29
CA ILE A 18 -13.93 -8.95 0.78
C ILE A 18 -14.49 -8.66 -0.62
N GLU A 19 -14.98 -7.43 -0.81
CA GLU A 19 -15.41 -6.96 -2.13
C GLU A 19 -14.18 -6.76 -3.01
N THR A 20 -13.96 -7.66 -3.97
CA THR A 20 -12.88 -7.55 -4.94
C THR A 20 -13.37 -6.91 -6.22
N VAL A 21 -12.66 -5.89 -6.68
CA VAL A 21 -12.99 -5.18 -7.92
C VAL A 21 -11.91 -5.44 -8.97
N ASN A 22 -12.32 -5.42 -10.23
CA ASN A 22 -11.42 -5.70 -11.36
C ASN A 22 -10.70 -4.46 -11.90
N ALA A 23 -10.88 -3.30 -11.28
CA ALA A 23 -10.27 -2.05 -11.74
C ALA A 23 -9.76 -1.18 -10.59
N PRO A 24 -8.53 -0.62 -10.68
CA PRO A 24 -7.92 0.23 -9.65
C PRO A 24 -8.81 1.41 -9.20
N HIS A 25 -9.50 2.05 -10.14
CA HIS A 25 -10.33 3.22 -9.88
C HIS A 25 -11.60 2.94 -9.06
N ASN A 26 -12.00 1.67 -8.94
CA ASN A 26 -13.14 1.26 -8.12
C ASN A 26 -12.72 0.75 -6.73
N ALA A 27 -11.42 0.72 -6.43
CA ALA A 27 -10.89 0.18 -5.19
C ALA A 27 -10.40 1.28 -4.25
N ASP A 28 -10.71 1.12 -2.98
CA ASP A 28 -10.16 1.95 -1.92
C ASP A 28 -8.79 1.40 -1.47
N LEU A 29 -8.56 0.09 -1.65
CA LEU A 29 -7.27 -0.57 -1.42
C LEU A 29 -6.76 -1.23 -2.70
N LEU A 30 -5.55 -0.87 -3.13
CA LEU A 30 -4.87 -1.46 -4.27
C LEU A 30 -3.71 -2.31 -3.79
N VAL A 31 -3.77 -3.62 -4.03
CA VAL A 31 -2.69 -4.57 -3.75
C VAL A 31 -1.93 -4.85 -5.03
N LEU A 32 -0.67 -4.44 -5.05
CA LEU A 32 0.23 -4.48 -6.19
C LEU A 32 1.43 -5.38 -5.88
N PRO A 33 1.96 -6.11 -6.86
CA PRO A 33 3.22 -6.81 -6.70
C PRO A 33 4.36 -5.81 -6.48
N ALA A 34 5.35 -6.22 -5.69
CA ALA A 34 6.53 -5.40 -5.42
C ALA A 34 7.31 -5.02 -6.68
N ASP A 35 7.30 -5.86 -7.71
CA ASP A 35 7.87 -5.63 -9.04
C ASP A 35 6.90 -4.96 -10.02
N THR A 36 5.89 -4.25 -9.52
CA THR A 36 4.92 -3.52 -10.36
C THR A 36 5.60 -2.54 -11.32
N THR A 37 5.02 -2.39 -12.52
CA THR A 37 5.38 -1.35 -13.50
C THR A 37 4.72 0.00 -13.21
N THR A 38 4.02 0.14 -12.09
CA THR A 38 3.42 1.41 -11.66
C THR A 38 4.53 2.41 -11.31
N ASP A 39 4.52 3.56 -11.99
CA ASP A 39 5.42 4.66 -11.71
C ASP A 39 4.93 5.54 -10.54
N ALA A 40 5.84 6.36 -10.02
CA ALA A 40 5.57 7.24 -8.88
C ALA A 40 4.38 8.20 -9.12
N GLU A 41 4.22 8.71 -10.33
CA GLU A 41 3.10 9.61 -10.69
C GLU A 41 1.75 8.90 -10.49
N GLN A 42 1.62 7.69 -11.01
CA GLN A 42 0.39 6.91 -10.88
C GLN A 42 0.09 6.56 -9.43
N ALA A 43 1.12 6.23 -8.64
CA ALA A 43 0.99 5.97 -7.21
C ALA A 43 0.51 7.23 -6.45
N VAL A 44 1.06 8.40 -6.80
CA VAL A 44 0.66 9.69 -6.21
C VAL A 44 -0.79 10.03 -6.54
N GLU A 45 -1.24 9.80 -7.79
CA GLU A 45 -2.64 10.01 -8.16
C GLU A 45 -3.58 9.18 -7.27
N TRP A 46 -3.29 7.90 -7.10
CA TRP A 46 -4.11 7.02 -6.25
C TRP A 46 -4.12 7.45 -4.79
N LEU A 47 -2.96 7.82 -4.24
CA LEU A 47 -2.88 8.35 -2.87
C LEU A 47 -3.63 9.67 -2.72
N THR A 48 -3.62 10.52 -3.75
CA THR A 48 -4.32 11.81 -3.76
C THR A 48 -5.83 11.64 -3.74
N ASP A 49 -6.33 10.61 -4.44
CA ASP A 49 -7.72 10.12 -4.41
C ASP A 49 -8.10 9.42 -3.09
N ASP A 50 -7.29 9.56 -2.03
CA ASP A 50 -7.49 8.95 -0.71
C ASP A 50 -7.54 7.41 -0.74
N ARG A 51 -6.88 6.79 -1.75
CA ARG A 51 -6.74 5.34 -1.85
C ARG A 51 -5.50 4.85 -1.09
N VAL A 52 -5.56 3.59 -0.68
CA VAL A 52 -4.49 2.89 0.02
C VAL A 52 -3.75 2.01 -0.96
N LEU A 53 -2.41 2.10 -0.96
CA LEU A 53 -1.54 1.28 -1.78
C LEU A 53 -0.84 0.23 -0.92
N ALA A 54 -0.89 -1.02 -1.34
CA ALA A 54 -0.20 -2.13 -0.70
C ALA A 54 0.73 -2.81 -1.71
N LEU A 55 2.03 -2.80 -1.43
CA LEU A 55 3.05 -3.48 -2.21
C LEU A 55 3.42 -4.78 -1.51
N LEU A 56 3.23 -5.91 -2.19
CA LEU A 56 3.54 -7.25 -1.67
C LEU A 56 4.68 -7.88 -2.48
N GLY A 57 5.76 -8.24 -1.79
CA GLY A 57 6.93 -8.94 -2.32
C GLY A 57 8.24 -8.48 -1.68
N GLU A 58 9.33 -9.19 -1.95
CA GLU A 58 10.64 -8.93 -1.34
C GLU A 58 11.23 -7.55 -1.68
N THR A 59 10.86 -6.99 -2.84
CA THR A 59 11.29 -5.66 -3.29
C THR A 59 10.31 -4.54 -2.93
N ALA A 60 9.29 -4.81 -2.11
CA ALA A 60 8.21 -3.86 -1.84
C ALA A 60 8.74 -2.53 -1.28
N GLU A 61 9.71 -2.60 -0.36
CA GLU A 61 10.37 -1.41 0.17
C GLU A 61 11.14 -0.64 -0.91
N THR A 62 11.86 -1.35 -1.78
CA THR A 62 12.65 -0.71 -2.84
C THR A 62 11.74 0.07 -3.80
N THR A 63 10.62 -0.52 -4.20
CA THR A 63 9.63 0.12 -5.08
C THR A 63 8.97 1.31 -4.40
N TRP A 64 8.54 1.16 -3.14
CA TRP A 64 7.99 2.26 -2.36
C TRP A 64 8.98 3.42 -2.20
N LEU A 65 10.23 3.12 -1.86
CA LEU A 65 11.28 4.12 -1.72
C LEU A 65 11.58 4.82 -3.03
N SER A 66 11.52 4.10 -4.16
CA SER A 66 11.66 4.71 -5.49
C SER A 66 10.59 5.77 -5.73
N TRP A 67 9.33 5.48 -5.36
CA TRP A 67 8.25 6.45 -5.47
C TRP A 67 8.42 7.62 -4.52
N VAL A 68 8.66 7.38 -3.23
CA VAL A 68 8.85 8.43 -2.21
C VAL A 68 10.04 9.34 -2.54
N ARG A 69 11.08 8.80 -3.19
CA ARG A 69 12.25 9.58 -3.64
C ARG A 69 11.99 10.40 -4.89
N SER A 70 10.95 10.08 -5.66
CA SER A 70 10.59 10.78 -6.89
C SER A 70 10.09 12.19 -6.61
N ASP A 71 10.35 13.10 -7.55
CA ASP A 71 9.90 14.49 -7.47
C ASP A 71 8.37 14.59 -7.36
N ALA A 72 7.63 13.74 -8.09
CA ALA A 72 6.16 13.72 -8.05
C ALA A 72 5.60 13.49 -6.64
N PHE A 73 6.22 12.58 -5.87
CA PHE A 73 5.78 12.26 -4.52
C PHE A 73 6.15 13.36 -3.52
N ARG A 74 7.34 13.96 -3.70
CA ARG A 74 7.82 15.07 -2.86
C ARG A 74 7.06 16.37 -3.10
N ASP A 75 6.54 16.56 -4.32
CA ASP A 75 5.70 17.71 -4.66
C ASP A 75 4.29 17.54 -4.07
N ALA A 76 3.72 16.33 -4.15
CA ALA A 76 2.38 16.04 -3.65
C ALA A 76 2.28 15.91 -2.12
N PHE A 77 3.31 15.36 -1.45
CA PHE A 77 3.27 15.01 -0.04
C PHE A 77 4.46 15.55 0.75
N ASN A 78 4.22 15.92 2.02
CA ASN A 78 5.30 16.28 2.95
C ASN A 78 6.02 15.02 3.42
N THR A 79 7.05 14.59 2.69
CA THR A 79 7.87 13.44 3.06
C THR A 79 8.83 13.79 4.20
N GLN A 80 8.53 13.38 5.43
CA GLN A 80 9.43 13.53 6.59
C GLN A 80 10.48 12.41 6.64
N GLY A 81 11.37 12.37 5.64
CA GLY A 81 12.47 11.40 5.58
C GLY A 81 12.02 9.96 5.32
N TYR A 82 12.92 9.17 4.73
CA TYR A 82 12.72 7.76 4.49
C TYR A 82 13.89 6.99 5.08
N SER A 83 13.59 6.00 5.93
CA SER A 83 14.57 5.03 6.42
C SER A 83 14.30 3.69 5.78
N GLU A 84 15.35 2.93 5.50
CA GLU A 84 15.25 1.51 5.15
C GLU A 84 15.03 0.71 6.44
N SER A 85 14.15 -0.28 6.40
CA SER A 85 13.91 -1.19 7.51
C SER A 85 14.75 -2.45 7.36
N GLU A 86 15.46 -2.83 8.42
CA GLU A 86 16.16 -4.11 8.49
C GLU A 86 15.47 -5.01 9.53
N PRO A 87 14.88 -6.16 9.14
CA PRO A 87 14.87 -6.74 7.79
C PRO A 87 13.92 -6.03 6.82
N ALA A 88 14.20 -6.16 5.51
CA ALA A 88 13.38 -5.60 4.44
C ALA A 88 11.93 -6.11 4.54
N PRO A 89 10.93 -5.22 4.59
CA PRO A 89 9.54 -5.63 4.70
C PRO A 89 9.07 -6.22 3.38
N THR A 90 8.37 -7.34 3.47
CA THR A 90 7.75 -7.99 2.31
C THR A 90 6.35 -7.47 2.02
N LEU A 91 5.75 -6.68 2.93
CA LEU A 91 4.55 -5.90 2.68
C LEU A 91 4.76 -4.45 3.11
N VAL A 92 4.49 -3.53 2.20
CA VAL A 92 4.50 -2.09 2.47
C VAL A 92 3.13 -1.52 2.14
N VAL A 93 2.47 -0.91 3.11
CA VAL A 93 1.18 -0.27 2.95
C VAL A 93 1.34 1.24 3.12
N GLY A 94 1.01 1.99 2.09
CA GLY A 94 1.07 3.44 2.06
C GLY A 94 -0.30 4.08 1.89
N ALA A 95 -0.58 5.11 2.65
CA ALA A 95 -1.79 5.92 2.51
C ALA A 95 -1.52 7.38 2.82
N LYS A 96 -2.33 8.26 2.25
CA LYS A 96 -2.34 9.69 2.55
C LYS A 96 -3.17 9.96 3.81
N ILE A 97 -2.67 10.84 4.67
CA ILE A 97 -3.38 11.38 5.83
C ILE A 97 -3.20 12.90 5.81
N GLY A 98 -4.18 13.60 5.24
CA GLY A 98 -4.08 15.05 5.02
C GLY A 98 -3.00 15.40 3.99
N LEU A 99 -1.92 16.04 4.45
CA LEU A 99 -0.75 16.41 3.62
C LEU A 99 0.46 15.50 3.84
N ASP A 100 0.37 14.56 4.79
CA ASP A 100 1.41 13.59 5.10
C ASP A 100 1.04 12.21 4.52
N THR A 101 2.05 11.38 4.30
CA THR A 101 1.84 9.97 3.95
C THR A 101 2.24 9.09 5.12
N THR A 102 1.37 8.16 5.50
CA THR A 102 1.71 7.10 6.45
C THR A 102 2.16 5.87 5.70
N THR A 103 3.16 5.18 6.24
CA THR A 103 3.65 3.91 5.71
C THR A 103 3.70 2.89 6.83
N SER A 104 2.95 1.81 6.68
CA SER A 104 3.04 0.62 7.52
C SER A 104 3.91 -0.41 6.80
N ARG A 105 4.86 -1.01 7.53
CA ARG A 105 5.80 -1.98 6.99
C ARG A 105 5.68 -3.27 7.79
N TYR A 106 5.49 -4.38 7.10
CA TYR A 106 5.37 -5.70 7.71
C TYR A 106 6.45 -6.60 7.15
N SER A 107 7.15 -7.24 8.07
CA SER A 107 8.14 -8.28 7.77
C SER A 107 7.73 -9.54 8.52
N TRP A 108 7.77 -10.66 7.81
CA TRP A 108 7.58 -11.98 8.38
C TRP A 108 8.90 -12.75 8.29
N GLY A 109 9.19 -13.58 9.29
CA GLY A 109 10.40 -14.42 9.26
C GLY A 109 10.37 -15.55 8.23
N SER A 110 9.26 -15.71 7.51
CA SER A 110 9.01 -16.71 6.46
C SER A 110 7.98 -16.15 5.48
N GLU A 111 7.78 -16.82 4.34
CA GLU A 111 6.77 -16.41 3.35
C GLU A 111 5.38 -16.30 4.02
N PRO A 112 4.75 -15.11 4.00
CA PRO A 112 3.47 -14.90 4.67
C PRO A 112 2.35 -15.65 3.95
N SER A 113 1.42 -16.23 4.72
CA SER A 113 0.22 -16.80 4.13
C SER A 113 -0.72 -15.69 3.66
N THR A 114 -1.64 -15.98 2.72
CA THR A 114 -2.68 -15.03 2.32
C THR A 114 -3.41 -14.44 3.53
N ARG A 115 -3.70 -15.26 4.54
CA ARG A 115 -4.33 -14.79 5.78
C ARG A 115 -3.50 -13.74 6.51
N ASP A 116 -2.18 -13.94 6.63
CA ASP A 116 -1.29 -13.01 7.32
C ASP A 116 -1.24 -11.66 6.60
N VAL A 117 -1.19 -11.70 5.25
CA VAL A 117 -1.24 -10.49 4.42
C VAL A 117 -2.57 -9.76 4.64
N LEU A 118 -3.70 -10.47 4.58
CA LEU A 118 -5.02 -9.85 4.77
C LEU A 118 -5.20 -9.25 6.16
N GLU A 119 -4.70 -9.92 7.20
CA GLU A 119 -4.74 -9.42 8.57
C GLU A 119 -3.91 -8.13 8.71
N ALA A 120 -2.71 -8.09 8.13
CA ALA A 120 -1.87 -6.89 8.11
C ALA A 120 -2.48 -5.73 7.31
N LEU A 121 -3.18 -6.04 6.20
CA LEU A 121 -3.92 -5.05 5.42
C LEU A 121 -5.08 -4.47 6.22
N ASP A 122 -5.88 -5.31 6.87
CA ASP A 122 -7.01 -4.88 7.72
C ASP A 122 -6.52 -3.99 8.88
N ASP A 123 -5.47 -4.43 9.59
CA ASP A 123 -4.85 -3.63 10.67
C ASP A 123 -4.33 -2.28 10.16
N SER A 124 -3.72 -2.26 8.97
CA SER A 124 -3.25 -1.03 8.34
C SER A 124 -4.40 -0.08 8.02
N LEU A 125 -5.46 -0.61 7.40
CA LEU A 125 -6.65 0.17 7.05
C LEU A 125 -7.28 0.78 8.30
N VAL A 126 -7.49 -0.03 9.35
CA VAL A 126 -8.04 0.42 10.63
C VAL A 126 -7.14 1.48 11.27
N ALA A 127 -5.82 1.32 11.19
CA ALA A 127 -4.87 2.32 11.71
C ALA A 127 -4.89 3.63 10.91
N ILE A 128 -5.06 3.56 9.59
CA ILE A 128 -5.22 4.72 8.71
C ILE A 128 -6.53 5.41 9.03
N GLU A 129 -7.67 4.71 9.04
CA GLU A 129 -8.99 5.26 9.36
C GLU A 129 -9.01 5.95 10.73
N LYS A 130 -8.35 5.37 11.75
CA LYS A 130 -8.23 5.99 13.08
C LYS A 130 -7.41 7.28 13.09
N ARG A 131 -6.47 7.43 12.15
CA ARG A 131 -5.58 8.59 12.04
C ARG A 131 -6.09 9.63 11.06
N THR A 132 -6.92 9.24 10.10
CA THR A 132 -7.61 10.14 9.18
C THR A 132 -8.70 10.87 9.96
N PRO A 133 -8.57 12.18 10.22
CA PRO A 133 -9.62 12.92 10.89
C PRO A 133 -10.85 12.89 9.98
N THR A 134 -11.93 12.24 10.44
CA THR A 134 -13.25 12.37 9.84
C THR A 134 -13.69 13.83 10.03
N GLY A 135 -13.46 14.64 9.00
CA GLY A 135 -13.93 16.02 8.93
C GLY A 135 -15.45 16.10 8.86
#